data_AF-A0A938LKA8-F1
#
_entry.id   AF-A0A938LKA8-F1
#
_cell.length_a   1.000
_cell.length_b   1.000
_cell.length_c   1.000
_cell.angle_alpha   90.00
_cell.angle_beta   90.00
_cell.angle_gamma   90.00
#
_symmetry.space_group_name_H-M   'P 1'
#
loop_
_entity.id
_entity.type
_entity.pdbx_description
1 polymer ?
#
loop_
_entity_poly.entity_id
_entity_poly.type
_entity_poly.pdbx_seq_one_letter_code
_entity_poly.pdbx_strand_id
1 'polypeptide(L)' 'MAEARGRDEWGRMSSLLALLANVNRDPKRTRPFKPADFNPYEVRRPGGVPLGKGNMRLLKQVFVDRKGEAT' A
#
# COMPACT_ATOMS: atom_id res chain seq x y z
N MET A 1 -26.97 -13.03 -2.35
CA MET A 1 -26.83 -12.32 -3.65
C MET A 1 -26.46 -10.84 -3.52
N ALA A 2 -26.91 -10.13 -2.47
CA ALA A 2 -26.59 -8.69 -2.29
C ALA A 2 -25.09 -8.37 -2.21
N GLU A 3 -24.30 -9.21 -1.52
CA GLU A 3 -22.84 -8.98 -1.38
C GLU A 3 -22.09 -9.14 -2.71
N ALA A 4 -22.43 -10.15 -3.52
CA ALA A 4 -21.82 -10.36 -4.83
C ALA A 4 -22.09 -9.20 -5.78
N ARG A 5 -23.32 -8.67 -5.76
CA ARG A 5 -23.68 -7.47 -6.53
C ARG A 5 -22.89 -6.24 -6.06
N GLY A 6 -22.80 -6.03 -4.74
CA GLY A 6 -22.01 -4.91 -4.19
C GLY A 6 -20.54 -4.97 -4.59
N ARG A 7 -19.91 -6.16 -4.54
CA ARG A 7 -18.52 -6.35 -4.98
C ARG A 7 -18.31 -6.04 -6.46
N ASP A 8 -19.24 -6.46 -7.32
CA ASP A 8 -19.19 -6.20 -8.76
C ASP A 8 -19.38 -4.71 -9.11
N GLU A 9 -20.37 -4.06 -8.50
CA GLU A 9 -20.59 -2.62 -8.65
C GLU A 9 -19.37 -1.80 -8.19
N TRP A 10 -18.83 -2.11 -7.00
CA TRP A 10 -17.63 -1.43 -6.49
C TRP A 10 -16.37 -1.76 -7.28
N GLY A 11 -16.27 -2.96 -7.88
CA GLY A 11 -15.18 -3.30 -8.80
C GLY A 11 -15.14 -2.39 -10.03
N ARG A 12 -16.30 -2.14 -10.66
CA ARG A 12 -16.42 -1.18 -11.76
C ARG A 12 -16.15 0.26 -11.32
N MET A 13 -16.81 0.70 -10.23
CA MET A 13 -16.69 2.08 -9.76
C MET A 13 -15.27 2.44 -9.34
N SER A 14 -14.58 1.56 -8.62
CA SER A 14 -13.19 1.79 -8.21
C SER A 14 -12.23 1.86 -9.40
N SER A 15 -12.48 1.09 -10.46
CA SER A 15 -11.69 1.17 -11.70
C SER A 15 -11.85 2.53 -12.40
N LEU A 16 -13.07 3.05 -12.48
CA LEU A 16 -13.33 4.38 -13.04
C LEU A 16 -12.71 5.50 -12.21
N LEU A 17 -12.82 5.43 -10.88
CA LEU A 17 -12.20 6.41 -9.99
C LEU A 17 -10.68 6.39 -10.09
N ALA A 18 -10.07 5.22 -10.17
CA ALA A 18 -8.63 5.09 -10.35
C ALA A 18 -8.16 5.66 -11.70
N LEU A 19 -8.90 5.43 -12.79
CA LEU A 19 -8.60 6.05 -14.08
C LEU A 19 -8.68 7.58 -13.99
N LEU A 20 -9.79 8.11 -13.48
CA LEU A 20 -10.01 9.56 -13.37
C LEU A 20 -8.94 10.23 -12.51
N ALA A 21 -8.61 9.65 -11.36
CA ALA A 21 -7.57 10.16 -10.48
C ALA A 21 -6.19 10.14 -11.15
N ASN A 22 -5.87 9.07 -11.88
CA ASN A 22 -4.60 8.96 -12.60
C ASN A 22 -4.49 9.91 -13.80
N VAL A 23 -5.58 10.23 -14.47
CA VAL A 23 -5.59 11.24 -15.56
C VAL A 23 -5.24 12.62 -15.01
N ASN A 24 -5.69 12.94 -13.80
CA ASN A 24 -5.50 14.27 -13.19
C ASN A 24 -4.29 14.34 -12.24
N ARG A 25 -3.55 13.25 -12.02
CA ARG A 25 -2.40 13.26 -11.09
C ARG A 25 -1.15 13.84 -11.74
N ASP A 26 -0.34 14.52 -10.93
CA ASP A 26 1.05 14.80 -11.29
C ASP A 26 1.91 13.55 -11.05
N PRO A 27 2.53 12.97 -12.11
CA PRO A 27 3.31 11.76 -11.99
C PRO A 27 4.61 11.92 -11.20
N LYS A 28 5.11 13.15 -11.00
CA LYS A 28 6.33 13.43 -10.22
C LYS A 28 6.05 13.57 -8.73
N ARG A 29 4.82 13.89 -8.34
CA ARG A 29 4.44 14.17 -6.95
C ARG A 29 3.78 13.00 -6.25
N THR A 30 3.09 12.15 -7.00
CA THR A 30 2.27 11.07 -6.42
C THR A 30 2.43 9.76 -7.19
N ARG A 31 2.37 8.65 -6.46
CA ARG A 31 2.31 7.31 -7.08
C ARG A 31 1.02 7.14 -7.89
N PRO A 32 0.99 6.22 -8.87
CA PRO A 32 -0.26 5.83 -9.51
C PRO A 32 -1.27 5.29 -8.49
N PHE A 33 -2.52 5.71 -8.66
CA PHE A 33 -3.65 5.18 -7.90
C PHE A 33 -4.09 3.84 -8.49
N LYS A 34 -4.47 2.89 -7.63
CA LYS A 34 -4.99 1.57 -8.01
C LYS A 34 -6.48 1.48 -7.63
N PRO A 35 -7.29 0.62 -8.27
CA PRO A 35 -8.68 0.41 -7.86
C PRO A 35 -8.82 0.07 -6.36
N ALA A 36 -7.90 -0.72 -5.81
CA ALA A 36 -7.84 -1.06 -4.38
C ALA A 36 -7.63 0.15 -3.43
N ASP A 37 -7.21 1.31 -3.95
CA ASP A 37 -7.15 2.53 -3.14
C ASP A 37 -8.56 3.08 -2.84
N PHE A 38 -9.57 2.75 -3.67
CA PHE A 38 -10.95 3.26 -3.58
C PHE A 38 -11.99 2.19 -3.23
N ASN A 39 -11.73 0.91 -3.54
CA ASN A 39 -12.69 -0.16 -3.34
C ASN A 39 -12.78 -0.59 -1.86
N PRO A 40 -13.95 -0.50 -1.19
CA PRO A 40 -14.10 -0.87 0.22
C PRO A 40 -13.98 -2.38 0.47
N TYR A 41 -14.17 -3.21 -0.55
CA TYR A 41 -14.02 -4.67 -0.45
C TYR A 41 -12.57 -5.13 -0.61
N GLU A 42 -11.67 -4.25 -1.04
CA GLU A 42 -10.24 -4.52 -1.12
C GLU A 42 -9.61 -4.27 0.25
N VAL A 43 -9.34 -5.35 0.98
CA VAL A 43 -8.63 -5.26 2.25
C VAL A 43 -7.21 -4.79 1.96
N ARG A 44 -6.89 -3.55 2.35
CA ARG A 44 -5.50 -3.07 2.40
C ARG A 44 -4.76 -3.91 3.43
N ARG A 45 -4.15 -5.01 3.00
CA ARG A 45 -3.18 -5.72 3.83
C ARG A 45 -1.93 -4.85 3.87
N PRO A 46 -1.56 -4.23 5.00
CA PRO A 46 -0.19 -3.76 5.12
C PRO A 46 0.66 -5.03 5.05
N GLY A 47 1.22 -5.32 3.88
CA GLY A 47 2.04 -6.52 3.62
C GLY A 47 3.39 -6.49 4.33
N GLY A 48 3.48 -5.82 5.47
CA GLY A 48 4.69 -5.61 6.23
C GLY A 48 4.40 -5.50 7.71
N VAL A 49 5.41 -5.85 8.51
CA VAL A 49 5.38 -5.64 9.95
C VAL A 49 5.42 -4.12 10.21
N PRO A 50 4.48 -3.55 10.97
CA PRO A 50 4.53 -2.15 11.36
C PRO A 50 5.87 -1.83 12.03
N LEU A 51 6.63 -0.88 11.49
CA LEU A 51 7.90 -0.46 12.08
C LEU A 51 7.63 0.47 13.27
N GLY A 52 7.72 -0.08 14.48
CA GLY A 52 7.75 0.68 15.72
C GLY A 52 9.16 0.95 16.23
N LYS A 53 9.28 1.77 17.29
CA LYS A 53 10.57 2.06 17.95
C LYS A 53 11.33 0.79 18.39
N GLY A 54 10.60 -0.26 18.80
CA GLY A 54 11.19 -1.55 19.17
C GLY A 54 11.85 -2.27 17.99
N ASN A 55 11.18 -2.28 16.84
CA ASN A 55 11.59 -3.05 15.66
C ASN A 55 12.72 -2.33 14.90
N MET A 56 12.71 -1.00 14.92
CA MET A 56 13.74 -0.17 14.28
C MET A 56 15.13 -0.38 14.90
N ARG A 57 15.21 -0.59 16.21
CA ARG A 57 16.47 -0.85 16.92
C ARG A 57 17.11 -2.16 16.47
N LEU A 58 16.32 -3.20 16.23
CA LEU A 58 16.79 -4.50 15.73
C LEU A 58 17.42 -4.35 14.33
N LEU A 59 16.78 -3.58 13.44
CA LEU A 59 17.33 -3.32 12.11
C LEU A 59 18.68 -2.58 12.18
N LYS A 60 18.82 -1.60 13.08
CA LYS A 60 20.10 -0.88 13.25
C LYS A 60 21.22 -1.82 13.73
N GLN A 61 20.94 -2.68 14.71
CA GLN A 61 21.94 -3.63 15.24
C GLN A 61 22.43 -4.60 14.16
N VAL A 62 21.51 -5.15 13.35
CA VAL A 62 21.86 -6.14 12.32
C VAL A 62 22.63 -5.52 11.16
N PHE A 63 22.23 -4.33 10.69
CA PHE A 63 22.75 -3.77 9.44
C PHE A 63 23.84 -2.70 9.62
N VAL A 64 23.95 -2.06 10.79
CA VAL A 64 24.91 -0.97 11.04
C VAL A 64 26.02 -1.43 11.98
N ASP A 65 25.67 -1.95 13.15
CA ASP A 65 26.65 -2.22 14.21
C ASP A 65 27.52 -3.44 13.87
N ARG A 66 26.96 -4.47 13.24
CA ARG A 66 27.70 -5.68 12.80
C ARG A 66 28.73 -5.40 11.69
N LYS A 67 28.63 -4.27 10.97
CA LYS A 67 29.61 -3.89 9.94
C LYS A 67 30.96 -3.48 10.52
N GLY A 68 31.06 -3.32 11.85
CA GLY A 68 32.31 -3.02 12.56
C GLY A 68 33.14 -4.23 13.01
N GLU A 69 32.61 -5.46 12.89
CA GLU A 69 33.28 -6.68 13.43
C GLU A 69 33.82 -7.62 12.34
N ALA A 70 33.81 -7.21 11.08
CA ALA A 70 34.45 -7.93 9.98
C ALA A 70 35.75 -7.21 9.56
N THR A 71 36.73 -7.17 10.47
CA THR A 71 38.14 -6.92 10.14
C THR A 71 39.02 -7.79 11.02
#